data_AF-A0A2J7ZZ15-F1
#
_entry.id   AF-A0A2J7ZZ15-F1
#
_cell.length_a   1.000
_cell.length_b   1.000
_cell.length_c   1.000
_cell.angle_alpha   90.00
_cell.angle_beta   90.00
_cell.angle_gamma   90.00
#
_symmetry.space_group_name_H-M   'P 1'
#
loop_
_entity.id
_entity.type
_entity.pdbx_description
1 polymer ?
#
loop_
_entity_poly.entity_id
_entity_poly.type
_entity_poly.pdbx_seq_one_letter_code
_entity_poly.pdbx_strand_id
1 'polypeptide(L)'
;MTLQGVVVFKIDDEDWTLDLSEGTAGALYAGAPKSGDAPDLTLTLSDANFAQLVMGKLNPQQAFLMRKLKISGSMGMAMKLQPILDAAQPKAKM
;
A
#
# COMPACT_ATOMS: atom_id res chain seq x y z
N MET A 1 -8.38 13.07 -9.98
CA MET A 1 -8.75 12.32 -8.77
C MET A 1 -7.48 12.10 -7.96
N THR A 2 -7.26 12.88 -6.91
CA THR A 2 -6.06 12.78 -6.06
C THR A 2 -6.29 11.72 -4.99
N LEU A 3 -5.27 10.89 -4.74
CA LEU A 3 -5.24 10.00 -3.57
C LEU A 3 -4.78 10.86 -2.38
N GLN A 4 -5.62 10.99 -1.36
CA GLN A 4 -5.30 11.71 -0.13
C GLN A 4 -5.59 10.79 1.06
N GLY A 5 -4.73 10.85 2.07
CA GLY A 5 -4.86 10.09 3.31
C GLY A 5 -3.60 9.29 3.67
N VAL A 6 -3.71 8.49 4.72
CA VAL A 6 -2.58 7.74 5.30
C VAL A 6 -2.74 6.25 5.02
N VAL A 7 -1.75 5.68 4.33
CA VAL A 7 -1.67 4.26 4.01
C VAL A 7 -0.53 3.62 4.83
N VAL A 8 -0.82 2.53 5.51
CA VAL A 8 0.18 1.73 6.24
C VAL A 8 0.39 0.39 5.54
N PHE A 9 1.63 0.06 5.25
CA PHE A 9 2.07 -1.24 4.78
C PHE A 9 2.70 -1.97 5.97
N LYS A 10 2.06 -3.04 6.43
CA LYS A 10 2.61 -3.99 7.40
C LYS A 10 3.24 -5.14 6.63
N ILE A 11 4.57 -5.15 6.57
CA ILE A 11 5.36 -6.12 5.82
C ILE A 11 6.09 -6.97 6.85
N ASP A 12 5.61 -8.21 7.04
CA ASP A 12 6.03 -9.06 8.17
C ASP A 12 5.92 -8.31 9.52
N ASP A 13 7.04 -8.04 10.19
CA ASP A 13 7.12 -7.34 11.48
C ASP A 13 7.42 -5.83 11.35
N GLU A 14 7.51 -5.31 10.12
CA GLU A 14 7.79 -3.90 9.85
C GLU A 14 6.55 -3.12 9.41
N ASP A 15 6.39 -1.92 9.99
CA ASP A 15 5.38 -0.96 9.56
C ASP A 15 6.04 0.12 8.69
N TRP A 16 5.42 0.42 7.55
CA TRP A 16 5.81 1.49 6.64
C TRP A 16 4.61 2.39 6.40
N THR A 17 4.74 3.69 6.68
CA THR A 17 3.65 4.65 6.48
C THR A 17 3.91 5.53 5.27
N LEU A 18 2.93 5.55 4.37
CA LEU A 18 2.80 6.48 3.27
C LEU A 18 1.73 7.51 3.61
N ASP A 19 2.17 8.72 3.90
CA ASP A 19 1.31 9.85 4.22
C ASP A 19 1.13 10.73 2.97
N LEU A 20 -0.11 10.75 2.46
CA LEU A 20 -0.54 11.56 1.33
C LEU A 20 -1.60 12.59 1.77
N SER A 21 -1.61 12.97 3.05
CA SER A 21 -2.56 13.97 3.57
C SER A 21 -2.41 15.32 2.87
N GLU A 22 -3.51 16.08 2.84
CA GLU A 22 -3.57 17.38 2.16
C GLU A 22 -2.54 18.35 2.75
N GLY A 23 -1.77 19.01 1.87
CA GLY A 23 -0.67 19.89 2.27
C GLY A 23 0.69 19.21 2.46
N THR A 24 0.77 17.87 2.32
CA THR A 24 2.06 17.16 2.23
C THR A 24 2.51 17.04 0.77
N ALA A 25 3.82 17.00 0.54
CA ALA A 25 4.39 16.59 -0.76
C ALA A 25 4.33 15.06 -0.99
N GLY A 26 3.63 14.33 -0.11
CA GLY A 26 3.80 12.90 0.11
C GLY A 26 5.03 12.60 0.97
N ALA A 27 4.88 11.77 2.00
CA ALA A 27 5.98 11.29 2.83
C ALA A 27 5.93 9.76 3.00
N LEU A 28 7.07 9.11 2.83
CA LEU A 28 7.26 7.69 3.16
C LEU A 28 8.24 7.56 4.31
N TYR A 29 7.86 6.84 5.37
CA TYR A 29 8.72 6.61 6.52
C TYR A 29 8.43 5.28 7.19
N ALA A 30 9.45 4.73 7.85
CA ALA A 30 9.30 3.55 8.69
C ALA A 30 8.58 3.91 10.00
N GLY A 31 7.77 2.97 10.49
CA GLY A 31 6.97 3.08 11.70
C GLY A 31 5.51 3.48 11.45
N ALA A 32 4.76 3.54 12.55
CA ALA A 32 3.35 3.90 12.57
C ALA A 32 3.09 5.37 12.17
N PRO A 33 1.85 5.72 11.77
CA PRO A 33 1.49 7.08 11.41
C PRO A 33 1.85 8.13 12.46
N LYS A 34 2.51 9.20 12.02
CA LYS A 34 2.93 10.33 12.87
C LYS A 34 1.77 11.21 13.32
N SER A 35 0.64 11.21 12.61
CA SER A 35 -0.56 11.95 13.00
C SER A 35 -1.17 11.44 14.30
N GLY A 36 -0.89 10.20 14.69
CA GLY A 36 -1.52 9.53 15.83
C GLY A 36 -2.96 9.04 15.55
N ASP A 37 -3.51 9.39 14.39
CA ASP A 37 -4.82 8.92 13.93
C ASP A 37 -4.75 7.50 13.35
N ALA A 38 -5.90 6.82 13.33
CA ALA A 38 -6.02 5.54 12.65
C ALA A 38 -5.74 5.71 11.15
N PRO A 39 -4.97 4.80 10.51
CA PRO A 39 -4.70 4.89 9.09
C PRO A 39 -5.97 4.65 8.27
N ASP A 40 -6.11 5.38 7.16
CA ASP A 40 -7.23 5.22 6.24
C ASP A 40 -7.20 3.86 5.54
N LEU A 41 -6.01 3.31 5.32
CA LEU A 41 -5.80 2.02 4.67
C LEU A 41 -4.62 1.31 5.33
N THR A 42 -4.81 0.05 5.69
CA THR A 42 -3.73 -0.85 6.10
C THR A 42 -3.67 -2.05 5.18
N LEU A 43 -2.50 -2.28 4.58
CA LEU A 43 -2.17 -3.45 3.80
C LEU A 43 -1.23 -4.33 4.61
N THR A 44 -1.61 -5.58 4.85
CA THR A 44 -0.78 -6.53 5.61
C THR A 44 -0.46 -7.74 4.74
N LEU A 45 0.83 -8.00 4.56
CA LEU A 45 1.35 -9.10 3.74
C LEU A 45 2.79 -9.43 4.17
N SER A 46 3.32 -10.56 3.72
CA SER A 46 4.74 -10.87 3.95
C SER A 46 5.64 -10.12 2.97
N ASP A 47 6.93 -9.97 3.30
CA ASP A 47 7.94 -9.40 2.40
C ASP A 47 7.97 -10.13 1.05
N ALA A 48 7.94 -11.47 1.08
CA ALA A 48 7.91 -12.28 -0.12
C ALA A 48 6.68 -12.02 -1.01
N ASN A 49 5.51 -11.76 -0.42
CA ASN A 49 4.30 -11.40 -1.17
C ASN A 49 4.37 -9.95 -1.65
N PHE A 50 4.92 -9.04 -0.85
CA PHE A 50 5.12 -7.64 -1.20
C PHE A 50 6.05 -7.51 -2.42
N ALA A 51 7.19 -8.18 -2.41
CA ALA A 51 8.11 -8.25 -3.54
C ALA A 51 7.41 -8.73 -4.82
N GLN A 52 6.64 -9.81 -4.75
CA GLN A 52 5.89 -10.30 -5.91
C GLN A 52 4.81 -9.31 -6.39
N LEU A 53 4.16 -8.59 -5.47
CA LEU A 53 3.13 -7.60 -5.77
C LEU A 53 3.73 -6.40 -6.50
N VAL A 54 4.80 -5.81 -5.97
CA VAL A 54 5.47 -4.65 -6.59
C VAL A 54 6.21 -5.01 -7.89
N MET A 55 6.58 -6.27 -8.07
CA MET A 55 7.11 -6.78 -9.35
C MET A 55 6.01 -7.12 -10.37
N GLY A 56 4.72 -7.01 -10.01
CA GLY A 56 3.60 -7.39 -10.88
C GLY A 56 3.44 -8.90 -11.10
N LYS A 57 4.17 -9.72 -10.34
CA LYS A 57 4.07 -11.20 -10.38
C LYS A 57 2.87 -11.72 -9.59
N LEU A 58 2.43 -10.97 -8.58
CA LEU A 58 1.26 -11.28 -7.77
C LEU A 58 0.19 -10.24 -8.00
N ASN A 59 -0.96 -10.67 -8.52
CA ASN A 59 -2.11 -9.79 -8.69
C ASN A 59 -2.71 -9.40 -7.31
N PRO A 60 -2.89 -8.10 -6.99
CA PRO A 60 -3.38 -7.66 -5.68
C PRO A 60 -4.78 -8.15 -5.32
N GLN A 61 -5.70 -8.24 -6.29
CA GLN A 61 -7.05 -8.73 -6.06
C GLN A 61 -7.03 -10.23 -5.74
N GLN A 62 -6.26 -11.02 -6.47
CA GLN A 62 -6.07 -12.44 -6.19
C GLN A 62 -5.38 -12.65 -4.84
N ALA A 63 -4.36 -11.85 -4.51
CA ALA A 63 -3.68 -11.91 -3.21
C ALA A 63 -4.64 -11.65 -2.06
N PHE A 64 -5.56 -10.68 -2.21
CA PHE A 64 -6.58 -10.40 -1.23
C PHE A 64 -7.54 -11.57 -1.04
N LEU A 65 -8.07 -12.13 -2.14
CA LEU A 65 -8.96 -13.28 -2.10
C LEU A 65 -8.29 -14.53 -1.50
N MET A 66 -7.01 -14.75 -1.79
CA MET A 66 -6.21 -15.86 -1.23
C MET A 66 -5.70 -15.61 0.20
N ARG A 67 -6.07 -14.47 0.82
CA ARG A 67 -5.58 -14.04 2.14
C ARG A 67 -4.05 -13.88 2.24
N LYS A 68 -3.37 -13.74 1.10
CA LYS A 68 -1.94 -13.38 1.00
C LYS A 68 -1.69 -11.89 1.21
N LEU A 69 -2.73 -11.10 0.95
CA LEU A 69 -2.84 -9.68 1.26
C LEU A 69 -4.08 -9.50 2.13
N LYS A 70 -3.95 -8.84 3.26
CA LYS A 70 -5.07 -8.40 4.09
C LYS A 70 -5.23 -6.91 3.94
N ILE A 71 -6.46 -6.47 3.74
CA ILE A 71 -6.82 -5.06 3.61
C ILE A 71 -7.71 -4.69 4.80
N SER A 72 -7.40 -3.59 5.47
CA SER A 72 -8.21 -2.98 6.52
C SER A 72 -8.37 -1.48 6.26
N GLY A 73 -9.51 -0.91 6.62
CA GLY A 73 -9.83 0.50 6.33
C GLY A 73 -10.64 0.68 5.05
N SER A 74 -10.39 1.79 4.35
CA SER A 74 -11.17 2.26 3.21
C SER A 74 -10.88 1.47 1.93
N MET A 75 -11.85 0.64 1.52
CA MET A 75 -11.79 -0.05 0.22
C MET A 75 -11.74 0.92 -0.96
N GLY A 76 -12.38 2.09 -0.85
CA GLY A 76 -12.29 3.13 -1.87
C GLY A 76 -10.86 3.66 -2.04
N MET A 77 -10.11 3.74 -0.95
CA MET A 77 -8.69 4.09 -1.00
C MET A 77 -7.84 2.98 -1.62
N ALA A 78 -8.11 1.71 -1.26
CA ALA A 78 -7.43 0.57 -1.86
C ALA A 78 -7.58 0.53 -3.39
N MET A 79 -8.78 0.81 -3.91
CA MET A 79 -9.03 0.87 -5.35
C MET A 79 -8.31 2.04 -6.03
N LYS A 80 -8.13 3.17 -5.34
CA LYS A 80 -7.37 4.31 -5.84
C LYS A 80 -5.85 4.10 -5.79
N LEU A 81 -5.37 3.27 -4.87
CA LEU A 81 -3.96 2.92 -4.72
C LEU A 81 -3.49 1.94 -5.81
N GLN A 82 -4.37 1.05 -6.27
CA GLN A 82 -4.07 0.05 -7.31
C GLN A 82 -3.34 0.62 -8.55
N PRO A 83 -3.86 1.64 -9.25
CA PRO A 83 -3.18 2.19 -10.43
C PRO A 83 -1.83 2.86 -10.11
N ILE A 84 -1.61 3.29 -8.87
CA ILE A 84 -0.32 3.86 -8.43
C ILE A 84 0.71 2.74 -8.27
N LEU A 85 0.32 1.61 -7.66
CA LEU A 85 1.18 0.43 -7.55
C LEU A 85 1.51 -0.14 -8.93
N ASP A 86 0.53 -0.18 -9.84
CA ASP A 86 0.75 -0.62 -11.22
C ASP A 86 1.71 0.31 -11.98
N ALA A 87 1.66 1.62 -11.74
CA ALA A 87 2.60 2.58 -12.31
C ALA A 87 4.01 2.50 -11.70
N ALA A 88 4.11 2.08 -10.43
CA ALA A 88 5.36 1.89 -9.71
C ALA A 88 6.06 0.56 -10.05
N GLN A 89 5.36 -0.38 -10.69
CA GLN A 89 5.97 -1.61 -11.18
C GLN A 89 7.14 -1.27 -12.11
N PRO A 90 8.30 -1.93 -11.94
CA PRO A 90 9.40 -1.74 -12.86
C PRO A 90 8.92 -2.15 -14.25
N LYS A 91 8.71 -1.17 -15.14
CA LYS A 91 8.47 -1.41 -16.56
C LYS A 91 9.70 -2.11 -17.11
N ALA A 92 9.71 -3.44 -17.07
CA ALA A 92 10.58 -4.23 -17.91
C ALA A 92 10.20 -3.88 -19.35
N LYS A 93 10.96 -2.95 -19.95
CA LYS A 93 11.10 -2.89 -21.40
C LYS A 93 11.54 -4.28 -21.83
N MET A 94 10.65 -5.04 -22.46
CA MET A 94 10.99 -6.06 -23.44
C MET A 94 10.33 -5.66 -24.74
#